data_AF-A0A8S0ULI4-F1
#
_entry.id   AF-A0A8S0ULI4-F1
#
_cell.length_a   1.000
_cell.length_b   1.000
_cell.length_c   1.000
_cell.angle_alpha   90.00
_cell.angle_beta   90.00
_cell.angle_gamma   90.00
#
_symmetry.space_group_name_H-M   'P 1'
#
loop_
_entity.id
_entity.type
_entity.pdbx_description
1 polymer ?
#
loop_
_entity_poly.entity_id
_entity_poly.type
_entity_poly.pdbx_seq_one_letter_code
_entity_poly.pdbx_strand_id
1 'polypeptide(L)'
;MITPDGVQRGLEHYKDLQPKPFFPKLIDYITSGPLLCMAWEGVGVVASAHKVIGAANSLQAELRTIRGDLAIQTRGRNAVHGSDSKRELDIFYA
;
A
#
# COMPACT_ATOMS: atom_id res chain seq x y z
N MET A 1 -11.40 3.07 3.32
CA MET A 1 -11.41 4.35 4.04
C MET A 1 -11.57 5.53 3.10
N ILE A 2 -12.78 6.08 3.08
CA ILE A 2 -13.01 7.49 2.75
C ILE A 2 -12.96 8.21 4.11
N THR A 3 -11.77 8.37 4.68
CA THR A 3 -11.64 9.07 5.97
C THR A 3 -11.19 10.51 5.77
N PRO A 4 -11.76 11.48 6.50
CA PRO A 4 -11.36 12.89 6.45
C PRO A 4 -9.85 13.11 6.67
N ASP A 5 -9.20 12.22 7.42
CA ASP A 5 -7.80 12.36 7.85
C ASP A 5 -6.80 11.57 6.99
N GLY A 6 -7.15 11.26 5.73
CA GLY A 6 -6.32 10.42 4.85
C GLY A 6 -4.88 10.92 4.70
N VAL A 7 -4.67 12.24 4.67
CA VAL A 7 -3.34 12.87 4.62
C VAL A 7 -2.53 12.58 5.89
N GLN A 8 -3.13 12.78 7.07
CA GLN A 8 -2.45 12.54 8.34
C GLN A 8 -2.05 11.07 8.50
N ARG A 9 -2.95 10.14 8.16
CA ARG A 9 -2.66 8.70 8.21
C ARG A 9 -1.57 8.30 7.20
N GLY A 10 -1.58 8.90 6.00
CA GLY A 10 -0.53 8.68 5.00
C GLY A 10 0.85 9.17 5.45
N LEU A 11 0.91 10.34 6.09
CA LEU A 11 2.14 10.90 6.65
C LEU A 11 2.70 10.02 7.77
N GLU A 12 1.86 9.55 8.70
CA GLU A 12 2.29 8.63 9.76
C GLU A 12 2.72 7.28 9.18
N HIS A 13 1.97 6.71 8.24
CA HIS A 13 2.31 5.44 7.56
C HIS A 13 3.74 5.50 6.99
N TYR A 14 4.01 6.49 6.15
CA TYR A 14 5.26 6.61 5.41
C TYR A 14 6.32 7.49 6.08
N LYS A 15 6.22 7.77 7.38
CA LYS A 15 7.12 8.71 8.08
C LYS A 15 8.62 8.43 7.88
N ASP A 16 9.01 7.17 7.78
CA ASP A 16 10.41 6.76 7.58
C ASP A 16 10.95 7.16 6.19
N LEU A 17 10.05 7.46 5.25
CA LEU A 17 10.37 7.93 3.90
C LEU A 17 10.38 9.45 3.80
N GLN A 18 10.05 10.20 4.84
CA GLN A 18 10.01 11.67 4.83
C GLN A 18 11.28 12.34 4.27
N PRO A 19 12.51 11.84 4.55
CA PRO A 19 13.72 12.43 3.99
C PRO A 19 13.92 12.18 2.48
N LYS A 20 13.10 11.33 1.85
CA LYS A 20 13.28 10.94 0.46
C LYS A 20 12.66 11.99 -0.48
N PRO A 21 13.32 12.31 -1.61
CA PRO A 21 12.84 13.35 -2.53
C PRO A 21 11.49 13.03 -3.20
N PHE A 22 11.08 11.75 -3.21
CA PHE A 22 9.79 11.32 -3.76
C PHE A 22 8.65 11.34 -2.74
N PHE A 23 8.92 11.63 -1.46
CA PHE A 23 7.93 11.55 -0.39
C PHE A 23 6.71 12.45 -0.61
N PRO A 24 6.85 13.74 -0.99
CA PRO A 24 5.67 14.58 -1.24
C PRO A 24 4.75 13.99 -2.32
N LYS A 25 5.34 13.50 -3.42
CA LYS A 25 4.58 12.87 -4.52
C LYS A 25 3.90 11.56 -4.10
N LEU A 26 4.49 10.82 -3.17
CA LEU A 26 3.89 9.61 -2.61
C LEU A 26 2.64 9.94 -1.81
N ILE A 27 2.73 10.93 -0.92
CA ILE A 27 1.59 11.38 -0.11
C ILE A 27 0.48 11.90 -1.01
N ASP A 28 0.81 12.81 -1.94
CA ASP A 28 -0.16 13.35 -2.90
C ASP A 28 -0.91 12.24 -3.66
N TYR A 29 -0.20 11.18 -4.07
CA TYR A 29 -0.79 10.07 -4.80
C TYR A 29 -1.72 9.22 -3.94
N ILE A 30 -1.29 8.79 -2.75
CA ILE A 30 -2.13 7.93 -1.90
C ILE A 30 -3.34 8.68 -1.34
N THR A 31 -3.29 10.02 -1.32
CA THR A 31 -4.40 10.88 -0.85
C THR A 31 -5.21 11.49 -2.00
N SER A 32 -4.89 11.19 -3.27
CA SER A 32 -5.58 11.81 -4.42
C SER A 32 -7.02 11.32 -4.63
N GLY A 33 -7.44 10.32 -3.86
CA GLY A 33 -8.76 9.72 -3.98
C GLY A 33 -9.08 8.78 -2.83
N PRO A 34 -10.27 8.17 -2.83
CA PRO A 34 -10.67 7.24 -1.79
C PRO A 34 -9.81 5.96 -1.83
N LEU A 35 -9.37 5.48 -0.66
CA LEU A 35 -8.67 4.22 -0.52
C LEU A 35 -9.60 3.15 0.08
N LEU A 36 -9.38 1.88 -0.27
CA LEU A 36 -9.95 0.76 0.46
C LEU A 36 -8.87 0.17 1.37
N CYS A 37 -9.09 0.24 2.68
CA CYS A 37 -8.22 -0.41 3.66
C CYS A 37 -8.92 -1.70 4.09
N MET A 38 -8.15 -2.78 4.23
CA MET A 38 -8.64 -4.06 4.72
C MET A 38 -7.70 -4.62 5.78
N ALA A 39 -8.25 -5.30 6.78
CA ALA A 39 -7.51 -6.10 7.77
C ALA A 39 -7.77 -7.58 7.48
N TRP A 40 -6.70 -8.35 7.28
CA TRP A 40 -6.79 -9.77 6.95
C TRP A 40 -6.19 -10.60 8.09
N GLU A 41 -6.82 -11.72 8.40
CA GLU A 41 -6.37 -12.65 9.43
C GLU A 41 -6.18 -14.07 8.87
N GLY A 42 -5.31 -14.85 9.52
CA GLY A 42 -5.08 -16.25 9.13
C GLY A 42 -3.63 -16.69 9.34
N VAL A 43 -3.40 -18.00 9.14
CA VAL A 43 -2.07 -18.60 9.26
C VAL A 43 -1.19 -18.12 8.11
N GLY A 44 -0.04 -17.52 8.44
CA GLY A 44 0.89 -16.99 7.44
C GLY A 44 0.31 -15.86 6.59
N VAL A 45 -0.69 -15.13 7.10
CA VAL A 45 -1.48 -14.15 6.33
C VAL A 45 -0.62 -13.10 5.61
N VAL A 46 0.48 -12.64 6.20
CA VAL A 46 1.40 -11.68 5.57
C VAL A 46 2.00 -12.28 4.29
N ALA A 47 2.59 -13.48 4.39
CA ALA A 47 3.18 -14.15 3.23
C ALA A 47 2.13 -14.49 2.16
N SER A 48 0.94 -14.93 2.58
CA SER A 48 -0.18 -15.20 1.67
C SER A 48 -0.66 -13.93 0.96
N ALA A 49 -0.78 -12.80 1.67
CA ALA A 49 -1.16 -11.52 1.09
C ALA A 49 -0.12 -11.04 0.06
N HIS A 50 1.18 -11.15 0.38
CA HIS A 50 2.24 -10.79 -0.56
C HIS A 50 2.23 -11.64 -1.85
N LYS A 51 1.85 -12.92 -1.77
CA LYS A 51 1.65 -13.76 -2.96
C LYS A 51 0.48 -13.28 -3.83
N VAL A 52 -0.64 -12.91 -3.22
CA VAL A 52 -1.81 -12.38 -3.95
C VAL A 52 -1.52 -11.01 -4.56
N ILE A 53 -0.78 -10.16 -3.86
CA ILE A 53 -0.41 -8.82 -4.31
C ILE A 53 0.59 -8.89 -5.48
N GLY A 54 1.62 -9.72 -5.37
CA GLY A 54 2.72 -9.84 -6.34
C GLY A 54 3.83 -8.81 -6.16
N ALA A 55 4.88 -8.94 -6.98
CA ALA A 55 6.11 -8.15 -6.86
C ALA A 55 5.85 -6.64 -6.96
N ALA A 56 6.64 -5.84 -6.21
CA ALA A 56 6.49 -4.37 -6.20
C ALA A 56 6.72 -3.75 -7.58
N ASN A 57 7.65 -4.31 -8.35
CA ASN A 57 7.82 -4.03 -9.77
C ASN A 57 6.78 -4.85 -10.57
N SER A 58 5.81 -4.16 -11.18
CA SER A 58 4.76 -4.80 -11.97
C SER A 58 5.26 -5.62 -13.16
N LEU A 59 6.43 -5.30 -13.73
CA LEU A 59 7.05 -6.08 -14.81
C LEU A 59 7.60 -7.43 -14.32
N GLN A 60 7.74 -7.61 -13.00
CA GLN A 60 8.17 -8.84 -12.35
C GLN A 60 7.04 -9.50 -11.57
N ALA A 61 5.84 -8.93 -11.60
CA ALA A 61 4.68 -9.53 -10.95
C ALA A 61 4.18 -10.71 -11.79
N GLU A 62 3.82 -11.81 -11.14
CA GLU A 62 3.23 -12.96 -11.81
C GLU A 62 1.84 -12.60 -12.37
N LEU A 63 1.43 -13.28 -13.44
CA LEU A 63 0.08 -13.14 -13.97
C LEU A 63 -0.95 -13.53 -12.89
N ARG A 64 -2.10 -12.84 -12.88
CA ARG A 64 -3.19 -13.07 -11.93
C ARG A 64 -2.91 -12.66 -10.49
N THR A 65 -1.80 -11.95 -10.23
CA THR A 65 -1.67 -11.16 -9.00
C THR A 65 -2.30 -9.79 -9.21
N ILE A 66 -2.63 -9.11 -8.11
CA ILE A 66 -3.22 -7.75 -8.19
C ILE A 66 -2.33 -6.81 -9.00
N ARG A 67 -1.00 -6.85 -8.77
CA ARG A 67 -0.05 -6.00 -9.50
C ARG A 67 0.19 -6.47 -10.93
N GLY A 68 0.13 -7.77 -11.21
CA GLY A 68 0.25 -8.29 -12.57
C GLY A 68 -0.91 -7.84 -13.45
N ASP A 69 -2.12 -7.77 -12.88
CA ASP A 69 -3.33 -7.47 -13.64
C ASP A 69 -3.69 -5.98 -13.66
N LEU A 70 -3.41 -5.22 -12.58
CA LEU A 70 -3.95 -3.86 -12.41
C LEU A 70 -2.90 -2.74 -12.32
N ALA A 71 -1.62 -3.05 -12.12
CA ALA A 71 -0.62 -2.00 -11.96
C ALA A 71 -0.30 -1.32 -13.30
N ILE A 72 -0.42 0.00 -13.34
CA ILE A 72 -0.15 0.81 -14.54
C ILE A 72 1.31 1.26 -14.66
N GLN A 73 2.05 1.28 -13.54
CA GLN A 73 3.45 1.71 -13.53
C GLN A 73 4.27 0.89 -12.52
N THR A 74 5.51 0.60 -12.93
CA THR A 74 6.49 -0.18 -12.15
C THR A 74 6.87 0.45 -10.81
N ARG A 75 6.79 1.77 -10.68
CA ARG A 75 7.15 2.50 -9.45
C ARG A 75 6.16 3.62 -9.20
N GLY A 76 5.71 3.75 -7.95
CA GLY A 76 4.84 4.82 -7.49
C GLY A 76 3.35 4.61 -7.73
N ARG A 77 2.93 3.83 -8.74
CA ARG A 77 1.50 3.56 -9.03
C ARG A 77 1.24 2.08 -9.31
N ASN A 78 1.35 1.27 -8.26
CA ASN A 78 1.26 -0.20 -8.33
C ASN A 78 -0.01 -0.78 -7.68
N ALA A 79 -1.12 -0.02 -7.72
CA ALA A 79 -2.48 -0.41 -7.32
C ALA A 79 -2.72 -0.74 -5.84
N VAL A 80 -1.84 -1.46 -5.15
CA VAL A 80 -2.06 -1.97 -3.79
C VAL A 80 -0.80 -1.94 -2.93
N HIS A 81 -0.98 -1.65 -1.64
CA HIS A 81 0.00 -1.77 -0.58
C HIS A 81 -0.30 -3.02 0.27
N GLY A 82 0.75 -3.72 0.70
CA GLY A 82 0.65 -4.84 1.64
C GLY A 82 1.60 -4.61 2.81
N SER A 83 1.11 -4.78 4.03
CA SER A 83 1.87 -4.53 5.25
C SER A 83 2.85 -5.67 5.53
N ASP A 84 4.04 -5.32 6.02
CA ASP A 84 5.04 -6.30 6.50
C ASP A 84 4.89 -6.62 7.99
N SER A 85 4.10 -5.83 8.72
CA SER A 85 3.86 -6.01 10.15
C SER A 85 2.48 -5.50 10.57
N LYS A 86 2.14 -5.68 11.85
CA LYS A 86 0.87 -5.24 12.45
C LYS A 86 0.74 -3.73 12.64
N ARG A 87 1.85 -2.96 12.55
CA ARG A 87 1.88 -1.51 12.81
C ARG A 87 0.77 -0.75 12.07
N GLU A 88 0.50 -1.15 10.83
CA GLU A 88 -0.47 -0.48 9.97
C GLU A 88 -1.91 -0.63 10.46
N LEU A 89 -2.21 -1.69 11.22
CA LEU A 89 -3.53 -1.84 11.84
C LEU A 89 -3.78 -0.71 12.84
N ASP A 90 -2.79 -0.34 13.63
CA ASP A 90 -2.92 0.73 14.62
C ASP A 90 -3.07 2.10 13.96
N ILE A 91 -2.51 2.31 12.76
CA ILE A 91 -2.62 3.58 12.03
C ILE A 91 -3.98 3.72 11.34
N PHE A 92 -4.52 2.62 10.82
CA PHE A 92 -5.69 2.63 9.95
C PHE A 92 -6.99 2.14 10.63
N TYR A 93 -6.90 1.48 11.78
CA TYR A 93 -8.05 0.91 12.50
C TYR A 93 -8.13 1.23 14.00
N ALA A 94 -7.22 2.06 14.52
CA ALA A 94 -7.40 2.68 15.84
C ALA A 94 -8.41 3.84 15.82
#